data_AF-A0A4Y9ZGN2-F1
#
_entry.id   AF-A0A4Y9ZGN2-F1
#
_cell.length_a   1.000
_cell.length_b   1.000
_cell.length_c   1.000
_cell.angle_alpha   90.00
_cell.angle_beta   90.00
_cell.angle_gamma   90.00
#
_symmetry.space_group_name_H-M   'P 1'
#
loop_
_entity.id
_entity.type
_entity.pdbx_description
1 polymer ?
#
loop_
_entity_poly.entity_id
_entity_poly.type
_entity_poly.pdbx_seq_one_letter_code
_entity_poly.pdbx_strand_id
1 'polypeptide(L)'
;MLSIPSPDARSASSSATDICEDGRNSGSFSIGCDAATEAWRWEYRAIEGGGSDGGGMDPAGAWLGPRDATTSVLANPAASVRSTTFIGRRRSGAREALEEQYMDVLERTVQARPFEAKLGGDPSVANKVRAFLLVRYYRNGEWQDRIELVASQPLWAKLYFLVRTGHGPEALAEALQYQQAIEHREDSFVSHFRSWIESPERRLPKPHRDHIQSIYNAHMLHSATEDPFKLALYKLMGRLDPTRRTVPLVTNTTEDWLWFQLAMVDEEENGGLQGLADVLLGYGERHFEPPAQKAGRTGVWASVLLMCGQFERAVAALWEHPETEIEAVHMAIALAYHGLLRVPSRAETSDMTPLSLSPGAPPALSLSTLIWRYVRQFVRMDAKEALQYVYTVTLSADQPGGIGQEQVEIAWDLVRRIIVLANPGPAWDELVGGFRADGTRFSGVIEQGAALLKLQDAR
;
A
#
# COMPACT_ATOMS: atom_id res chain seq x y z
N MET A 1 -7.47 -20.78 -15.44
CA MET A 1 -8.20 -19.60 -15.92
C MET A 1 -9.34 -19.39 -14.96
N LEU A 2 -9.19 -18.42 -14.06
CA LEU A 2 -10.21 -18.06 -13.09
C LEU A 2 -11.33 -17.34 -13.86
N SER A 3 -12.53 -17.92 -13.85
CA SER A 3 -13.72 -17.28 -14.40
C SER A 3 -14.18 -16.19 -13.44
N ILE A 4 -14.38 -14.96 -13.96
CA ILE A 4 -14.97 -13.87 -13.18
C ILE A 4 -16.48 -14.18 -13.02
N PRO A 5 -17.03 -14.28 -11.79
CA PRO A 5 -18.46 -14.49 -11.62
C PRO A 5 -19.25 -13.20 -11.94
N SER A 6 -20.38 -13.37 -12.65
CA SER A 6 -21.56 -12.49 -12.87
C SER A 6 -21.53 -11.02 -12.34
N PRO A 7 -22.10 -10.04 -13.07
CA PRO A 7 -21.64 -8.64 -13.09
C PRO A 7 -22.39 -7.74 -12.10
N ASP A 8 -22.12 -7.90 -10.81
CA ASP A 8 -22.35 -6.83 -9.85
C ASP A 8 -21.00 -6.16 -9.55
N ALA A 9 -20.94 -4.83 -9.43
CA ALA A 9 -19.69 -4.15 -9.03
C ALA A 9 -19.11 -4.67 -7.69
N ARG A 10 -19.96 -5.34 -6.88
CA ARG A 10 -19.59 -6.10 -5.67
C ARG A 10 -18.83 -7.40 -5.95
N SER A 11 -19.10 -8.07 -7.08
CA SER A 11 -18.39 -9.29 -7.49
C SER A 11 -17.02 -8.98 -8.08
N ALA A 12 -16.80 -7.80 -8.70
CA ALA A 12 -15.50 -7.38 -9.21
C ALA A 12 -14.48 -7.07 -8.09
N SER A 13 -14.94 -6.44 -6.99
CA SER A 13 -14.11 -6.23 -5.80
C SER A 13 -13.90 -7.52 -5.02
N SER A 14 -14.95 -8.35 -4.83
CA SER A 14 -14.78 -9.67 -4.22
C SER A 14 -13.81 -10.51 -5.05
N SER A 15 -13.98 -10.58 -6.37
CA SER A 15 -13.11 -11.36 -7.25
C SER A 15 -11.67 -10.86 -7.29
N ALA A 16 -11.38 -9.57 -7.19
CA ALA A 16 -9.99 -9.11 -7.03
C ALA A 16 -9.37 -9.62 -5.72
N THR A 17 -10.15 -9.65 -4.63
CA THR A 17 -9.74 -10.20 -3.33
C THR A 17 -9.65 -11.73 -3.35
N ASP A 18 -10.60 -12.41 -3.99
CA ASP A 18 -10.70 -13.87 -4.13
C ASP A 18 -9.60 -14.41 -5.07
N ILE A 19 -9.28 -13.69 -6.16
CA ILE A 19 -8.13 -13.97 -7.05
C ILE A 19 -6.81 -13.85 -6.28
N CYS A 20 -6.71 -12.88 -5.35
CA CYS A 20 -5.56 -12.70 -4.48
C CYS A 20 -5.45 -13.77 -3.38
N GLU A 21 -6.56 -14.31 -2.88
CA GLU A 21 -6.58 -15.40 -1.89
C GLU A 21 -6.31 -16.77 -2.55
N ASP A 22 -6.85 -17.02 -3.74
CA ASP A 22 -6.63 -18.25 -4.52
C ASP A 22 -5.19 -18.37 -5.04
N GLY A 23 -4.55 -17.26 -5.42
CA GLY A 23 -3.13 -17.26 -5.80
C GLY A 23 -2.18 -17.53 -4.62
N ARG A 24 -2.58 -17.15 -3.40
CA ARG A 24 -1.87 -17.45 -2.13
C ARG A 24 -1.90 -18.95 -1.79
N ASN A 25 -3.07 -19.58 -1.94
CA ASN A 25 -3.24 -21.02 -1.66
C ASN A 25 -2.56 -21.93 -2.70
N SER A 26 -2.31 -21.42 -3.91
CA SER A 26 -1.69 -22.19 -4.99
C SER A 26 -0.16 -22.06 -5.05
N GLY A 27 0.46 -21.23 -4.21
CA GLY A 27 1.92 -21.01 -4.20
C GLY A 27 2.44 -20.36 -5.49
N SER A 28 1.56 -19.68 -6.23
CA SER A 28 1.81 -19.15 -7.58
C SER A 28 2.48 -17.78 -7.56
N PHE A 29 2.48 -17.09 -6.42
CA PHE A 29 2.97 -15.74 -6.27
C PHE A 29 4.41 -15.70 -5.75
N SER A 30 5.22 -14.81 -6.35
CA SER A 30 6.55 -14.49 -5.85
C SER A 30 6.44 -13.59 -4.60
N ILE A 31 7.48 -13.55 -3.77
CA ILE A 31 7.54 -12.77 -2.51
C ILE A 31 7.16 -11.30 -2.69
N GLY A 32 7.38 -10.69 -3.87
CA GLY A 32 6.97 -9.31 -4.12
C GLY A 32 5.51 -9.12 -4.54
N CYS A 33 4.83 -10.18 -4.99
CA CYS A 33 3.38 -10.15 -5.19
C CYS A 33 2.63 -10.18 -3.85
N ASP A 34 3.11 -10.94 -2.85
CA ASP A 34 2.54 -10.88 -1.51
C ASP A 34 2.62 -9.46 -0.93
N ALA A 35 3.73 -8.75 -1.16
CA ALA A 35 3.92 -7.37 -0.70
C ALA A 35 3.00 -6.35 -1.40
N ALA A 36 2.79 -6.46 -2.72
CA ALA A 36 1.91 -5.57 -3.47
C ALA A 36 0.43 -5.84 -3.19
N THR A 37 0.04 -7.11 -3.05
CA THR A 37 -1.31 -7.53 -2.67
C THR A 37 -1.62 -7.18 -1.22
N GLU A 38 -0.65 -7.31 -0.30
CA GLU A 38 -0.77 -6.78 1.06
C GLU A 38 -0.89 -5.27 1.04
N ALA A 39 0.02 -4.55 0.38
CA ALA A 39 -0.05 -3.09 0.24
C ALA A 39 -1.41 -2.62 -0.28
N TRP A 40 -2.01 -3.35 -1.24
CA TRP A 40 -3.36 -3.09 -1.73
C TRP A 40 -4.45 -3.37 -0.68
N ARG A 41 -4.38 -4.51 0.02
CA ARG A 41 -5.30 -4.84 1.12
C ARG A 41 -5.32 -3.75 2.19
N TRP A 42 -4.18 -3.11 2.43
CA TRP A 42 -4.04 -2.06 3.43
C TRP A 42 -4.48 -0.69 2.92
N GLU A 43 -4.10 -0.32 1.69
CA GLU A 43 -4.58 0.90 1.05
C GLU A 43 -6.12 0.88 0.97
N TYR A 44 -6.71 -0.29 0.70
CA TYR A 44 -8.16 -0.51 0.77
C TYR A 44 -8.75 -0.19 2.15
N ARG A 45 -8.15 -0.70 3.25
CA ARG A 45 -8.61 -0.38 4.63
C ARG A 45 -8.39 1.09 5.00
N ALA A 46 -7.31 1.69 4.54
CA ALA A 46 -6.97 3.09 4.78
C ALA A 46 -7.93 4.06 4.05
N ILE A 47 -8.37 3.65 2.86
CA ILE A 47 -9.45 4.32 2.12
C ILE A 47 -10.76 4.12 2.88
N GLU A 48 -11.14 2.89 3.25
CA GLU A 48 -12.40 2.55 3.90
C GLU A 48 -12.58 3.04 5.35
N GLY A 49 -11.51 3.50 6.02
CA GLY A 49 -11.61 4.13 7.34
C GLY A 49 -11.89 3.16 8.49
N GLY A 50 -11.29 1.97 8.48
CA GLY A 50 -11.43 0.97 9.54
C GLY A 50 -10.24 0.98 10.51
N GLY A 51 -10.39 1.64 11.66
CA GLY A 51 -9.50 1.46 12.80
C GLY A 51 -9.68 0.08 13.43
N SER A 52 -8.58 -0.54 13.85
CA SER A 52 -8.48 -1.85 14.50
C SER A 52 -8.92 -1.86 15.97
N ASP A 53 -9.92 -1.08 16.35
CA ASP A 53 -10.48 -1.14 17.70
C ASP A 53 -11.63 -2.15 17.74
N GLY A 54 -11.47 -3.19 18.57
CA GLY A 54 -12.43 -4.27 18.82
C GLY A 54 -13.73 -3.84 19.53
N GLY A 55 -14.35 -2.74 19.10
CA GLY A 55 -15.71 -2.34 19.43
C GLY A 55 -16.66 -2.74 18.30
N GLY A 56 -17.81 -3.30 18.65
CA GLY A 56 -18.79 -3.83 17.70
C GLY A 56 -19.06 -2.93 16.49
N MET A 57 -19.09 -3.58 15.33
CA MET A 57 -19.47 -3.03 14.03
C MET A 57 -20.73 -2.16 14.17
N ASP A 58 -20.58 -0.84 14.02
CA ASP A 58 -21.70 0.06 13.88
C ASP A 58 -22.23 -0.09 12.43
N PRO A 59 -23.45 -0.61 12.19
CA PRO A 59 -23.92 -0.96 10.84
C PRO A 59 -24.25 0.27 9.96
N ALA A 60 -23.83 1.47 10.38
CA ALA A 60 -24.03 2.73 9.69
C ALA A 60 -22.73 3.37 9.13
N GLY A 61 -21.58 2.70 9.27
CA GLY A 61 -20.36 3.05 8.54
C GLY A 61 -20.55 2.73 7.05
N ALA A 62 -20.97 3.72 6.27
CA ALA A 62 -21.22 3.57 4.85
C ALA A 62 -19.96 3.07 4.13
N TRP A 63 -20.04 1.88 3.54
CA TRP A 63 -19.08 1.40 2.54
C TRP A 63 -18.80 2.53 1.53
N LEU A 64 -17.54 2.88 1.33
CA LEU A 64 -17.18 3.88 0.32
C LEU A 64 -17.63 3.39 -1.05
N GLY A 65 -18.32 4.28 -1.77
CA GLY A 65 -18.84 4.01 -3.09
C GLY A 65 -17.74 3.99 -4.15
N PRO A 66 -18.06 3.51 -5.36
CA PRO A 66 -17.16 3.63 -6.51
C PRO A 66 -16.65 5.07 -6.65
N ARG A 67 -15.35 5.24 -6.86
CA ARG A 67 -14.69 6.51 -7.21
C ARG A 67 -14.63 7.61 -6.12
N ASP A 68 -14.81 7.27 -4.85
CA ASP A 68 -14.80 8.24 -3.74
C ASP A 68 -13.49 9.04 -3.58
N ALA A 69 -12.33 8.50 -4.04
CA ALA A 69 -11.05 9.22 -3.96
C ALA A 69 -10.80 10.18 -5.14
N THR A 70 -11.60 10.11 -6.22
CA THR A 70 -11.35 10.82 -7.48
C THR A 70 -11.17 12.33 -7.27
N THR A 71 -12.05 12.95 -6.48
CA THR A 71 -11.99 14.40 -6.25
C THR A 71 -10.72 14.81 -5.50
N SER A 72 -10.20 13.94 -4.63
CA SER A 72 -8.99 14.20 -3.83
C SER A 72 -7.71 13.95 -4.63
N VAL A 73 -7.69 12.96 -5.51
CA VAL A 73 -6.53 12.60 -6.35
C VAL A 73 -6.37 13.54 -7.54
N LEU A 74 -7.48 14.04 -8.08
CA LEU A 74 -7.50 14.95 -9.23
C LEU A 74 -7.43 16.43 -8.80
N ALA A 75 -7.63 16.73 -7.51
CA ALA A 75 -7.42 18.07 -6.98
C ALA A 75 -5.94 18.48 -7.05
N ASN A 76 -5.69 19.78 -7.24
CA ASN A 76 -4.34 20.32 -7.09
C ASN A 76 -3.93 20.21 -5.59
N PRO A 77 -2.83 19.51 -5.25
CA PRO A 77 -2.43 19.25 -3.86
C PRO A 77 -2.20 20.52 -3.04
N ALA A 78 -1.93 21.67 -3.69
CA ALA A 78 -1.64 22.93 -3.01
C ALA A 78 -2.88 23.71 -2.50
N ALA A 79 -4.11 23.31 -2.82
CA ALA A 79 -5.27 24.19 -2.67
C ALA A 79 -6.47 23.66 -1.86
N SER A 80 -6.46 22.40 -1.40
CA SER A 80 -7.67 21.79 -0.80
C SER A 80 -7.38 21.02 0.49
N VAL A 81 -8.08 21.39 1.58
CA VAL A 81 -8.08 20.68 2.87
C VAL A 81 -8.38 19.18 2.70
N ARG A 82 -9.24 18.83 1.74
CA ARG A 82 -9.58 17.42 1.42
C ARG A 82 -8.38 16.62 0.89
N SER A 83 -7.48 17.27 0.15
CA SER A 83 -6.25 16.65 -0.35
C SER A 83 -5.31 16.33 0.81
N THR A 84 -5.13 17.26 1.75
CA THR A 84 -4.28 17.04 2.94
C THR A 84 -4.81 15.93 3.83
N THR A 85 -6.13 15.89 4.09
CA THR A 85 -6.72 14.78 4.87
C THR A 85 -6.58 13.44 4.18
N PHE A 86 -6.68 13.41 2.85
CA PHE A 86 -6.51 12.19 2.07
C PHE A 86 -5.06 11.69 2.07
N ILE A 87 -4.08 12.59 1.91
CA ILE A 87 -2.65 12.25 2.04
C ILE A 87 -2.34 11.71 3.44
N GLY A 88 -2.86 12.36 4.49
CA GLY A 88 -2.69 11.91 5.87
C GLY A 88 -3.22 10.49 6.12
N ARG A 89 -4.40 10.17 5.57
CA ARG A 89 -4.98 8.82 5.63
C ARG A 89 -4.13 7.78 4.91
N ARG A 90 -3.68 8.07 3.69
CA ARG A 90 -2.78 7.16 2.92
C ARG A 90 -1.48 6.88 3.68
N ARG A 91 -0.86 7.93 4.23
CA ARG A 91 0.34 7.79 5.07
C ARG A 91 0.08 6.88 6.28
N SER A 92 -1.04 7.06 7.00
CA SER A 92 -1.36 6.21 8.15
C SER A 92 -1.60 4.76 7.72
N GLY A 93 -2.35 4.57 6.64
CA GLY A 93 -2.60 3.25 6.05
C GLY A 93 -1.34 2.49 5.69
N ALA A 94 -0.42 3.14 4.96
CA ALA A 94 0.86 2.54 4.59
C ALA A 94 1.75 2.24 5.81
N ARG A 95 1.69 3.07 6.86
CA ARG A 95 2.40 2.81 8.12
C ARG A 95 1.81 1.61 8.86
N GLU A 96 0.49 1.57 9.03
CA GLU A 96 -0.24 0.49 9.71
C GLU A 96 -0.08 -0.86 8.97
N ALA A 97 -0.08 -0.82 7.64
CA ALA A 97 0.26 -1.97 6.79
C ALA A 97 1.57 -2.64 7.20
N LEU A 98 2.62 -1.81 7.32
CA LEU A 98 3.95 -2.28 7.68
C LEU A 98 4.02 -2.71 9.15
N GLU A 99 3.18 -2.17 10.03
CA GLU A 99 3.05 -2.57 11.44
C GLU A 99 2.46 -3.98 11.56
N GLU A 100 1.34 -4.24 10.87
CA GLU A 100 0.68 -5.55 10.85
C GLU A 100 1.56 -6.60 10.16
N GLN A 101 2.18 -6.26 9.03
CA GLN A 101 3.15 -7.13 8.36
C GLN A 101 4.31 -7.52 9.30
N TYR A 102 4.80 -6.58 10.12
CA TYR A 102 5.87 -6.89 11.06
C TYR A 102 5.40 -7.74 12.24
N MET A 103 4.15 -7.58 12.66
CA MET A 103 3.55 -8.43 13.68
C MET A 103 3.53 -9.90 13.20
N ASP A 104 3.18 -10.16 11.95
CA ASP A 104 3.28 -11.49 11.34
C ASP A 104 4.71 -12.04 11.36
N VAL A 105 5.70 -11.23 11.00
CA VAL A 105 7.12 -11.61 11.06
C VAL A 105 7.53 -11.98 12.48
N LEU A 106 7.08 -11.20 13.46
CA LEU A 106 7.34 -11.41 14.87
C LEU A 106 6.76 -12.75 15.33
N GLU A 107 5.49 -13.00 15.05
CA GLU A 107 4.80 -14.23 15.43
C GLU A 107 5.41 -15.46 14.76
N ARG A 108 5.68 -15.40 13.45
CA ARG A 108 6.36 -16.48 12.71
C ARG A 108 7.74 -16.77 13.29
N THR A 109 8.50 -15.74 13.69
CA THR A 109 9.82 -15.90 14.30
C THR A 109 9.74 -16.62 15.65
N VAL A 110 8.77 -16.24 16.49
CA VAL A 110 8.53 -16.89 17.80
C VAL A 110 8.10 -18.34 17.61
N GLN A 111 7.17 -18.60 16.69
CA GLN A 111 6.65 -19.94 16.41
C GLN A 111 7.71 -20.87 15.80
N ALA A 112 8.64 -20.33 15.00
CA ALA A 112 9.72 -21.11 14.41
C ALA A 112 10.75 -21.61 15.44
N ARG A 113 10.89 -20.93 16.59
CA ARG A 113 11.87 -21.28 17.63
C ARG A 113 11.26 -21.24 19.04
N PRO A 114 10.30 -22.12 19.34
CA PRO A 114 9.51 -22.04 20.58
C PRO A 114 10.36 -22.26 21.85
N PHE A 115 11.38 -23.13 21.76
CA PHE A 115 12.28 -23.42 22.89
C PHE A 115 13.17 -22.22 23.26
N GLU A 116 13.65 -21.47 22.27
CA GLU A 116 14.44 -20.25 22.49
C GLU A 116 13.55 -19.10 22.95
N ALA A 117 12.35 -18.98 22.37
CA ALA A 117 11.42 -17.89 22.63
C ALA A 117 10.91 -17.87 24.07
N LYS A 118 10.81 -19.03 24.72
CA LYS A 118 10.34 -19.17 26.11
C LYS A 118 9.06 -18.35 26.36
N LEU A 119 8.08 -18.47 25.46
CA LEU A 119 6.87 -17.64 25.45
C LEU A 119 6.06 -17.82 26.75
N GLY A 120 6.02 -19.05 27.29
CA GLY A 120 5.24 -19.35 28.49
C GLY A 120 3.73 -19.35 28.20
N GLY A 121 2.91 -19.05 29.22
CA GLY A 121 1.45 -19.07 29.13
C GLY A 121 0.76 -17.70 29.01
N ASP A 122 1.51 -16.60 28.98
CA ASP A 122 0.95 -15.25 28.84
C ASP A 122 0.73 -14.88 27.36
N PRO A 123 -0.51 -14.67 26.90
CA PRO A 123 -0.81 -14.33 25.51
C PRO A 123 -0.60 -12.85 25.16
N SER A 124 -0.15 -12.01 26.10
CA SER A 124 0.02 -10.56 25.89
C SER A 124 0.98 -10.22 24.75
N VAL A 125 0.71 -9.14 24.03
CA VAL A 125 1.59 -8.65 22.94
C VAL A 125 2.97 -8.29 23.49
N ALA A 126 3.02 -7.66 24.67
CA ALA A 126 4.29 -7.36 25.34
C ALA A 126 5.12 -8.62 25.63
N ASN A 127 4.48 -9.74 25.99
CA ASN A 127 5.16 -11.01 26.16
C ASN A 127 5.59 -11.65 24.82
N LYS A 128 4.79 -11.53 23.76
CA LYS A 128 5.21 -11.93 22.40
C LYS A 128 6.46 -11.16 21.95
N VAL A 129 6.49 -9.84 22.15
CA VAL A 129 7.66 -9.00 21.85
C VAL A 129 8.87 -9.40 22.68
N ARG A 130 8.70 -9.65 23.99
CA ARG A 130 9.78 -10.18 24.84
C ARG A 130 10.36 -11.48 24.29
N ALA A 131 9.48 -12.42 23.90
CA ALA A 131 9.88 -13.70 23.35
C ALA A 131 10.63 -13.54 22.02
N PHE A 132 10.16 -12.65 21.14
CA PHE A 132 10.84 -12.31 19.89
C PHE A 132 12.24 -11.74 20.12
N LEU A 133 12.39 -10.81 21.08
CA LEU A 133 13.70 -10.24 21.42
C LEU A 133 14.70 -11.30 21.88
N LEU A 134 14.25 -12.26 22.69
CA LEU A 134 15.09 -13.39 23.10
C LEU A 134 15.56 -14.21 21.89
N VAL A 135 14.67 -14.57 20.97
CA VAL A 135 15.04 -15.34 19.77
C VAL A 135 16.03 -14.58 18.88
N ARG A 136 15.81 -13.27 18.71
CA ARG A 136 16.54 -12.49 17.71
C ARG A 136 17.89 -11.99 18.19
N TYR A 137 17.94 -11.48 19.43
CA TYR A 137 19.05 -10.70 19.95
C TYR A 137 19.78 -11.33 21.15
N TYR A 138 19.28 -12.44 21.71
CA TYR A 138 19.94 -13.14 22.80
C TYR A 138 20.59 -14.44 22.30
N ARG A 139 21.92 -14.54 22.41
CA ARG A 139 22.69 -15.71 21.92
C ARG A 139 23.80 -16.06 22.90
N ASN A 140 24.06 -17.36 23.07
CA ASN A 140 25.15 -17.87 23.91
C ASN A 140 25.14 -17.35 25.37
N GLY A 141 23.98 -17.00 25.91
CA GLY A 141 23.87 -16.50 27.28
C GLY A 141 23.96 -14.97 27.41
N GLU A 142 24.20 -14.25 26.32
CA GLU A 142 24.41 -12.81 26.31
C GLU A 142 23.49 -12.10 25.31
N TRP A 143 23.15 -10.84 25.61
CA TRP A 143 22.46 -9.96 24.67
C TRP A 143 23.46 -9.42 23.65
N GLN A 144 23.00 -9.24 22.41
CA GLN A 144 23.81 -8.64 21.36
C GLN A 144 24.37 -7.28 21.82
N ASP A 145 25.61 -7.00 21.41
CA ASP A 145 26.31 -5.74 21.72
C ASP A 145 25.43 -4.51 21.47
N ARG A 146 25.55 -3.54 22.39
CA ARG A 146 24.83 -2.25 22.44
C ARG A 146 23.37 -2.30 22.87
N ILE A 147 22.80 -3.47 23.14
CA ILE A 147 21.48 -3.53 23.78
C ILE A 147 21.64 -3.26 25.28
N GLU A 148 21.09 -2.15 25.73
CA GLU A 148 21.14 -1.73 27.13
C GLU A 148 20.10 -2.48 27.96
N LEU A 149 20.53 -2.99 29.12
CA LEU A 149 19.63 -3.62 30.09
C LEU A 149 19.24 -2.63 31.19
N VAL A 150 17.95 -2.35 31.27
CA VAL A 150 17.32 -1.52 32.31
C VAL A 150 16.43 -2.45 33.13
N ALA A 151 16.65 -2.49 34.46
CA ALA A 151 16.01 -3.48 35.35
C ALA A 151 16.17 -4.93 34.86
N SER A 152 17.34 -5.27 34.29
CA SER A 152 17.67 -6.58 33.69
C SER A 152 16.81 -6.98 32.48
N GLN A 153 16.17 -6.01 31.82
CA GLN A 153 15.36 -6.22 30.62
C GLN A 153 15.87 -5.32 29.47
N PRO A 154 15.79 -5.77 28.21
CA PRO A 154 16.10 -4.94 27.04
C PRO A 154 14.94 -3.95 26.77
N LEU A 155 14.67 -3.04 27.70
CA LEU A 155 13.44 -2.21 27.69
C LEU A 155 13.33 -1.34 26.43
N TRP A 156 14.42 -0.71 25.97
CA TRP A 156 14.38 0.12 24.76
C TRP A 156 13.95 -0.66 23.52
N ALA A 157 14.51 -1.86 23.35
CA ALA A 157 14.12 -2.75 22.27
C ALA A 157 12.65 -3.17 22.39
N LYS A 158 12.17 -3.48 23.61
CA LYS A 158 10.78 -3.86 23.85
C LYS A 158 9.81 -2.73 23.52
N LEU A 159 10.10 -1.51 23.98
CA LEU A 159 9.32 -0.31 23.66
C LEU A 159 9.30 -0.03 22.16
N TYR A 160 10.46 -0.11 21.50
CA TYR A 160 10.56 0.07 20.05
C TYR A 160 9.71 -0.93 19.28
N PHE A 161 9.80 -2.23 19.59
CA PHE A 161 9.04 -3.24 18.84
C PHE A 161 7.53 -3.20 19.09
N LEU A 162 7.11 -2.80 20.29
CA LEU A 162 5.69 -2.52 20.55
C LEU A 162 5.20 -1.35 19.67
N VAL A 163 5.98 -0.28 19.56
CA VAL A 163 5.67 0.83 18.64
C VAL A 163 5.71 0.39 17.16
N ARG A 164 6.74 -0.36 16.76
CA ARG A 164 6.95 -0.87 15.38
C ARG A 164 5.84 -1.79 14.89
N THR A 165 5.08 -2.38 15.81
CA THR A 165 3.94 -3.27 15.50
C THR A 165 2.60 -2.59 15.75
N GLY A 166 2.56 -1.28 15.97
CA GLY A 166 1.31 -0.51 16.16
C GLY A 166 0.77 -0.49 17.59
N HIS A 167 1.37 -1.23 18.52
CA HIS A 167 0.93 -1.40 19.91
C HIS A 167 1.45 -0.29 20.84
N GLY A 168 1.12 0.96 20.50
CA GLY A 168 1.51 2.14 21.27
C GLY A 168 1.02 2.15 22.73
N PRO A 169 -0.26 1.83 23.01
CA PRO A 169 -0.78 1.76 24.37
C PRO A 169 -0.05 0.74 25.25
N GLU A 170 0.26 -0.44 24.71
CA GLU A 170 1.03 -1.48 25.40
C GLU A 170 2.47 -1.04 25.65
N ALA A 171 3.08 -0.34 24.69
CA ALA A 171 4.39 0.28 24.88
C ALA A 171 4.38 1.29 26.05
N LEU A 172 3.33 2.11 26.13
CA LEU A 172 3.19 3.08 27.22
C LEU A 172 2.98 2.38 28.57
N ALA A 173 2.16 1.33 28.63
CA ALA A 173 1.95 0.55 29.85
C ALA A 173 3.27 -0.05 30.38
N GLU A 174 4.10 -0.59 29.47
CA GLU A 174 5.43 -1.10 29.79
C GLU A 174 6.38 0.00 30.29
N ALA A 175 6.39 1.17 29.64
CA ALA A 175 7.21 2.30 30.09
C ALA A 175 6.81 2.78 31.50
N LEU A 176 5.51 2.77 31.81
CA LEU A 176 5.00 3.14 33.13
C LEU A 176 5.32 2.10 34.20
N GLN A 177 5.27 0.82 33.86
CA GLN A 177 5.65 -0.26 34.79
C GLN A 177 7.10 -0.12 35.28
N TYR A 178 8.00 0.34 34.41
CA TYR A 178 9.42 0.53 34.71
C TYR A 178 9.84 2.00 34.84
N GLN A 179 8.88 2.90 35.10
CA GLN A 179 9.10 4.36 35.06
C GLN A 179 10.31 4.79 35.90
N GLN A 180 10.40 4.33 37.15
CA GLN A 180 11.52 4.71 38.04
C GLN A 180 12.89 4.29 37.47
N ALA A 181 12.98 3.11 36.84
CA ALA A 181 14.24 2.61 36.28
C ALA A 181 14.62 3.36 35.00
N ILE A 182 13.65 3.75 34.19
CA ILE A 182 13.84 4.55 32.98
C ILE A 182 14.24 5.98 33.35
N GLU A 183 13.48 6.65 34.22
CA GLU A 183 13.72 8.05 34.62
C GLU A 183 15.06 8.23 35.37
N HIS A 184 15.55 7.18 36.05
CA HIS A 184 16.89 7.22 36.65
C HIS A 184 18.02 7.32 35.61
N ARG A 185 17.78 6.86 34.38
CA ARG A 185 18.78 6.89 33.29
C ARG A 185 18.51 8.00 32.28
N GLU A 186 17.25 8.19 31.93
CA GLU A 186 16.77 9.14 30.92
C GLU A 186 15.63 9.96 31.52
N ASP A 187 15.98 11.09 32.13
CA ASP A 187 15.01 11.97 32.77
C ASP A 187 13.96 12.47 31.76
N SER A 188 12.72 12.62 32.22
CA SER A 188 11.58 13.09 31.42
C SER A 188 11.18 12.24 30.20
N PHE A 189 11.87 11.12 29.90
CA PHE A 189 11.55 10.26 28.76
C PHE A 189 10.09 9.78 28.80
N VAL A 190 9.64 9.24 29.93
CA VAL A 190 8.29 8.64 30.06
C VAL A 190 7.19 9.68 29.86
N SER A 191 7.42 10.93 30.30
CA SER A 191 6.49 12.05 30.09
C SER A 191 6.35 12.42 28.61
N HIS A 192 7.47 12.51 27.89
CA HIS A 192 7.47 12.74 26.45
C HIS A 192 6.87 11.57 25.68
N PHE A 193 7.21 10.35 26.06
CA PHE A 193 6.68 9.14 25.43
C PHE A 193 5.16 9.08 25.57
N ARG A 194 4.62 9.31 26.77
CA ARG A 194 3.16 9.42 27.00
C ARG A 194 2.52 10.46 26.08
N SER A 195 3.05 11.69 26.10
CA SER A 195 2.53 12.79 25.28
C SER A 195 2.56 12.47 23.77
N TRP A 196 3.52 11.67 23.33
CA TRP A 196 3.67 11.26 21.94
C TRP A 196 2.68 10.15 21.54
N ILE A 197 2.51 9.12 22.40
CA ILE A 197 1.57 8.01 22.16
C ILE A 197 0.12 8.50 22.17
N GLU A 198 -0.25 9.37 23.11
CA GLU A 198 -1.62 9.89 23.26
C GLU A 198 -1.99 10.96 22.22
N SER A 199 -1.01 11.45 21.45
CA SER A 199 -1.23 12.41 20.36
C SER A 199 -1.83 11.69 19.13
N PRO A 200 -3.02 12.11 18.63
CA PRO A 200 -3.64 11.48 17.45
C PRO A 200 -2.74 11.45 16.22
N GLU A 201 -1.93 12.50 16.03
CA GLU A 201 -1.00 12.65 14.90
C GLU A 201 0.42 12.17 15.20
N ARG A 202 0.62 11.49 16.35
CA ARG A 202 1.94 11.07 16.85
C ARG A 202 2.95 12.22 16.77
N ARG A 203 2.53 13.39 17.23
CA ARG A 203 3.30 14.64 17.18
C ARG A 203 3.38 15.27 18.56
N LEU A 204 4.61 15.59 18.96
CA LEU A 204 4.88 16.32 20.19
C LEU A 204 4.73 17.84 20.00
N PRO A 205 4.30 18.57 21.04
CA PRO A 205 4.36 20.02 21.07
C PRO A 205 5.79 20.54 20.87
N LYS A 206 5.94 21.72 20.24
CA LYS A 206 7.26 22.31 19.93
C LYS A 206 8.22 22.35 21.14
N PRO A 207 7.82 22.77 22.35
CA PRO A 207 8.73 22.77 23.50
C PRO A 207 9.28 21.39 23.86
N HIS A 208 8.45 20.35 23.77
CA HIS A 208 8.89 18.97 24.03
C HIS A 208 9.83 18.47 22.93
N ARG A 209 9.57 18.83 21.66
CA ARG A 209 10.47 18.51 20.54
C ARG A 209 11.83 19.18 20.70
N ASP A 210 11.86 20.47 21.05
CA ASP A 210 13.10 21.23 21.24
C ASP A 210 13.95 20.62 22.39
N HIS A 211 13.28 20.16 23.46
CA HIS A 211 13.94 19.46 24.56
C HIS A 211 14.56 18.12 24.13
N ILE A 212 13.78 17.27 23.44
CA ILE A 212 14.27 16.00 22.88
C ILE A 212 15.44 16.22 21.91
N GLN A 213 15.34 17.24 21.06
CA GLN A 213 16.39 17.61 20.11
C GLN A 213 17.69 18.02 20.82
N SER A 214 17.58 18.73 21.95
CA SER A 214 18.73 19.10 22.78
C SER A 214 19.42 17.86 23.37
N ILE A 215 18.66 16.94 23.98
CA ILE A 215 19.19 15.67 24.53
C ILE A 215 19.90 14.87 23.44
N TYR A 216 19.23 14.72 22.29
CA TYR A 216 19.77 13.97 21.16
C TYR A 216 21.11 14.53 20.66
N ASN A 217 21.19 15.86 20.48
CA ASN A 217 22.42 16.51 20.00
C ASN A 217 23.56 16.43 21.02
N ALA A 218 23.25 16.57 22.31
CA ALA A 218 24.24 16.59 23.36
C ALA A 218 24.80 15.19 23.67
N HIS A 219 23.95 14.15 23.65
CA HIS A 219 24.31 12.85 24.22
C HIS A 219 24.25 11.68 23.23
N MET A 220 23.48 11.77 22.13
CA MET A 220 23.21 10.60 21.28
C MET A 220 23.82 10.69 19.87
N LEU A 221 23.82 11.86 19.24
CA LEU A 221 24.19 12.04 17.83
C LEU A 221 25.60 11.52 17.47
N HIS A 222 26.55 11.64 18.41
CA HIS A 222 27.94 11.22 18.23
C HIS A 222 28.33 10.02 19.10
N SER A 223 27.37 9.42 19.82
CA SER A 223 27.61 8.27 20.68
C SER A 223 27.67 6.99 19.84
N ALA A 224 28.84 6.34 19.82
CA ALA A 224 29.02 5.06 19.15
C ALA A 224 28.52 3.86 19.98
N THR A 225 28.24 4.09 21.26
CA THR A 225 27.86 3.08 22.26
C THR A 225 26.38 3.14 22.63
N GLU A 226 25.63 4.08 22.05
CA GLU A 226 24.22 4.26 22.36
C GLU A 226 23.38 3.05 21.98
N ASP A 227 22.38 2.74 22.80
CA ASP A 227 21.38 1.73 22.45
C ASP A 227 20.65 2.15 21.16
N PRO A 228 20.71 1.33 20.09
CA PRO A 228 20.11 1.72 18.81
C PRO A 228 18.59 1.86 18.86
N PHE A 229 17.90 1.11 19.72
CA PHE A 229 16.45 1.21 19.89
C PHE A 229 16.06 2.47 20.67
N LYS A 230 16.87 2.86 21.66
CA LYS A 230 16.71 4.17 22.31
C LYS A 230 16.88 5.29 21.30
N LEU A 231 17.95 5.25 20.50
CA LEU A 231 18.20 6.22 19.44
C LEU A 231 17.02 6.32 18.46
N ALA A 232 16.45 5.18 18.05
CA ALA A 232 15.28 5.12 17.18
C ALA A 232 14.04 5.76 17.81
N LEU A 233 13.75 5.49 19.09
CA LEU A 233 12.61 6.08 19.81
C LEU A 233 12.73 7.61 19.88
N TYR A 234 13.91 8.15 20.18
CA TYR A 234 14.12 9.61 20.20
C TYR A 234 13.94 10.23 18.80
N LYS A 235 14.47 9.58 17.76
CA LYS A 235 14.26 10.02 16.37
C LYS A 235 12.77 10.02 16.00
N LEU A 236 12.02 8.98 16.35
CA LEU A 236 10.58 8.88 16.08
C LEU A 236 9.78 9.96 16.81
N MET A 237 9.97 10.10 18.13
CA MET A 237 9.24 11.08 18.95
C MET A 237 9.52 12.52 18.50
N GLY A 238 10.78 12.84 18.25
CA GLY A 238 11.21 14.19 17.90
C GLY A 238 11.15 14.51 16.39
N ARG A 239 10.93 13.49 15.53
CA ARG A 239 11.14 13.58 14.07
C ARG A 239 12.52 14.13 13.70
N LEU A 240 13.54 13.71 14.46
CA LEU A 240 14.89 14.28 14.41
C LEU A 240 15.66 13.79 13.18
N ASP A 241 16.60 14.62 12.71
CA ASP A 241 17.57 14.28 11.66
C ASP A 241 16.91 13.63 10.41
N PRO A 242 16.01 14.36 9.72
CA PRO A 242 15.23 13.80 8.62
C PRO A 242 16.08 13.33 7.43
N THR A 243 17.34 13.79 7.34
CA THR A 243 18.28 13.41 6.29
C THR A 243 19.06 12.13 6.61
N ARG A 244 19.23 11.76 7.89
CA ARG A 244 19.94 10.54 8.32
C ARG A 244 19.06 9.64 9.17
N ARG A 245 18.13 8.97 8.50
CA ARG A 245 17.15 8.09 9.14
C ARG A 245 17.59 6.64 9.35
N THR A 246 18.79 6.26 8.89
CA THR A 246 19.35 4.93 9.16
C THR A 246 19.76 4.79 10.63
N VAL A 247 19.33 3.71 11.26
CA VAL A 247 19.69 3.35 12.64
C VAL A 247 20.10 1.87 12.66
N PRO A 248 21.30 1.53 13.19
CA PRO A 248 21.75 0.13 13.27
C PRO A 248 20.74 -0.75 14.02
N LEU A 249 20.59 -2.02 13.63
CA LEU A 249 19.65 -2.99 14.22
C LEU A 249 18.16 -2.70 14.04
N VAL A 250 17.81 -1.46 13.68
CA VAL A 250 16.45 -0.94 13.55
C VAL A 250 16.05 -0.90 12.08
N THR A 251 16.82 -0.23 11.22
CA THR A 251 16.50 -0.07 9.79
C THR A 251 17.30 -1.02 8.92
N ASN A 252 17.23 -2.33 9.22
CA ASN A 252 18.04 -3.35 8.55
C ASN A 252 17.40 -3.91 7.28
N THR A 253 16.07 -3.87 7.19
CA THR A 253 15.30 -4.32 6.03
C THR A 253 14.71 -3.13 5.28
N THR A 254 14.30 -3.33 4.04
CA THR A 254 13.64 -2.30 3.24
C THR A 254 12.33 -1.87 3.92
N GLU A 255 11.57 -2.82 4.44
CA GLU A 255 10.30 -2.63 5.13
C GLU A 255 10.48 -1.87 6.45
N ASP A 256 11.50 -2.20 7.25
CA ASP A 256 11.83 -1.46 8.47
C ASP A 256 12.24 -0.03 8.17
N TRP A 257 13.05 0.16 7.13
CA TRP A 257 13.47 1.49 6.72
C TRP A 257 12.27 2.30 6.21
N LEU A 258 11.40 1.74 5.36
CA LEU A 258 10.19 2.40 4.86
C LEU A 258 9.22 2.78 5.98
N TRP A 259 8.96 1.86 6.92
CA TRP A 259 8.12 2.16 8.08
C TRP A 259 8.69 3.32 8.87
N PHE A 260 10.01 3.32 9.10
CA PHE A 260 10.69 4.39 9.80
C PHE A 260 10.61 5.73 9.06
N GLN A 261 10.70 5.72 7.72
CA GLN A 261 10.49 6.91 6.89
C GLN A 261 9.06 7.46 7.07
N LEU A 262 8.06 6.59 6.89
CA LEU A 262 6.63 6.94 6.92
C LEU A 262 6.20 7.45 8.30
N ALA A 263 6.67 6.81 9.37
CA ALA A 263 6.40 7.21 10.76
C ALA A 263 6.96 8.61 11.09
N MET A 264 7.96 9.08 10.33
CA MET A 264 8.59 10.39 10.50
C MET A 264 8.15 11.44 9.47
N VAL A 265 7.24 11.11 8.54
CA VAL A 265 6.71 12.08 7.57
C VAL A 265 5.86 13.13 8.29
N ASP A 266 6.16 14.39 8.04
CA ASP A 266 5.38 15.55 8.49
C ASP A 266 4.86 16.29 7.26
N GLU A 267 3.55 16.45 7.11
CA GLU A 267 2.97 17.12 5.94
C GLU A 267 3.30 18.62 5.87
N GLU A 268 3.68 19.22 7.00
CA GLU A 268 4.04 20.64 7.06
C GLU A 268 5.54 20.90 6.79
N GLU A 269 6.38 19.87 6.88
CA GLU A 269 7.85 19.99 6.81
C GLU A 269 8.44 19.04 5.76
N ASN A 270 9.52 19.43 5.08
CA ASN A 270 10.25 18.59 4.11
C ASN A 270 9.40 18.01 2.95
N GLY A 271 8.28 18.65 2.61
CA GLY A 271 7.43 18.25 1.48
C GLY A 271 6.49 17.07 1.73
N GLY A 272 6.31 16.65 2.99
CA GLY A 272 5.35 15.60 3.35
C GLY A 272 5.62 14.26 2.66
N LEU A 273 4.53 13.53 2.37
CA LEU A 273 4.61 12.25 1.66
C LEU A 273 5.22 12.39 0.26
N GLN A 274 4.99 13.52 -0.42
CA GLN A 274 5.56 13.77 -1.74
C GLN A 274 7.08 13.95 -1.68
N GLY A 275 7.59 14.65 -0.67
CA GLY A 275 9.03 14.79 -0.44
C GLY A 275 9.70 13.44 -0.22
N LEU A 276 9.06 12.54 0.52
CA LEU A 276 9.54 11.15 0.66
C LEU A 276 9.55 10.42 -0.69
N ALA A 277 8.47 10.55 -1.48
CA ALA A 277 8.39 9.94 -2.82
C ALA A 277 9.53 10.44 -3.74
N ASP A 278 9.84 11.73 -3.71
CA ASP A 278 10.91 12.32 -4.53
C ASP A 278 12.30 11.76 -4.13
N VAL A 279 12.56 11.57 -2.84
CA VAL A 279 13.79 10.93 -2.34
C VAL A 279 13.90 9.49 -2.85
N LEU A 280 12.80 8.72 -2.78
CA LEU A 280 12.77 7.33 -3.23
C LEU A 280 12.98 7.20 -4.74
N LEU A 281 12.35 8.08 -5.51
CA LEU A 281 12.56 8.17 -6.96
C LEU A 281 14.02 8.52 -7.30
N GLY A 282 14.68 9.34 -6.47
CA GLY A 282 16.11 9.64 -6.59
C GLY A 282 17.02 8.43 -6.38
N TYR A 283 16.65 7.47 -5.52
CA TYR A 283 17.37 6.19 -5.38
C TYR A 283 17.10 5.27 -6.57
N GLY A 284 15.85 5.20 -7.02
CA GLY A 284 15.41 4.42 -8.17
C GLY A 284 15.34 2.91 -7.92
N GLU A 285 14.78 2.19 -8.89
CA GLU A 285 14.48 0.75 -8.82
C GLU A 285 15.69 -0.10 -8.43
N ARG A 286 16.87 0.16 -9.00
CA ARG A 286 18.10 -0.63 -8.77
C ARG A 286 18.55 -0.68 -7.32
N HIS A 287 18.11 0.28 -6.50
CA HIS A 287 18.39 0.27 -5.07
C HIS A 287 17.54 -0.76 -4.32
N PHE A 288 16.29 -0.96 -4.75
CA PHE A 288 15.30 -1.81 -4.09
C PHE A 288 15.22 -3.20 -4.71
N GLU A 289 15.48 -3.31 -6.01
CA GLU A 289 15.47 -4.56 -6.76
C GLU A 289 16.87 -4.90 -7.28
N PRO A 290 17.56 -5.88 -6.68
CA PRO A 290 18.83 -6.36 -7.21
C PRO A 290 18.59 -7.09 -8.55
N PRO A 291 19.60 -7.13 -9.46
CA PRO A 291 19.44 -7.76 -10.77
C PRO A 291 18.94 -9.21 -10.70
N ALA A 292 18.14 -9.61 -11.69
CA ALA A 292 17.31 -10.82 -11.85
C ALA A 292 17.89 -12.20 -11.46
N GLN A 293 19.16 -12.31 -11.06
CA GLN A 293 19.78 -13.54 -10.57
C GLN A 293 19.31 -13.97 -9.17
N LYS A 294 18.50 -13.16 -8.47
CA LYS A 294 17.86 -13.54 -7.19
C LYS A 294 16.34 -13.53 -7.37
N ALA A 295 15.81 -14.64 -7.89
CA ALA A 295 14.42 -14.88 -8.29
C ALA A 295 13.37 -14.85 -7.14
N GLY A 296 13.37 -13.83 -6.29
CA GLY A 296 12.44 -13.72 -5.16
C GLY A 296 12.25 -12.31 -4.63
N ARG A 297 12.55 -11.27 -5.41
CA ARG A 297 12.35 -9.86 -5.01
C ARG A 297 11.75 -8.96 -6.10
N THR A 298 11.24 -9.53 -7.20
CA THR A 298 10.51 -8.75 -8.21
C THR A 298 9.25 -8.16 -7.55
N GLY A 299 9.03 -6.84 -7.67
CA GLY A 299 7.83 -6.16 -7.15
C GLY A 299 8.04 -5.38 -5.83
N VAL A 300 9.24 -5.42 -5.25
CA VAL A 300 9.57 -4.61 -4.05
C VAL A 300 9.54 -3.13 -4.41
N TRP A 301 10.02 -2.74 -5.59
CA TRP A 301 10.00 -1.35 -6.03
C TRP A 301 8.57 -0.85 -6.25
N ALA A 302 7.72 -1.67 -6.87
CA ALA A 302 6.30 -1.36 -7.01
C ALA A 302 5.62 -1.18 -5.65
N SER A 303 5.94 -2.05 -4.67
CA SER A 303 5.41 -1.96 -3.30
C SER A 303 5.84 -0.65 -2.60
N VAL A 304 7.10 -0.26 -2.74
CA VAL A 304 7.62 1.03 -2.25
C VAL A 304 6.84 2.20 -2.86
N LEU A 305 6.61 2.17 -4.17
CA LEU A 305 5.86 3.20 -4.89
C LEU A 305 4.40 3.27 -4.44
N LEU A 306 3.74 2.12 -4.24
CA LEU A 306 2.37 2.06 -3.72
C LEU A 306 2.26 2.70 -2.34
N MET A 307 3.15 2.34 -1.41
CA MET A 307 3.14 2.90 -0.04
C MET A 307 3.37 4.41 -0.01
N CYS A 308 4.02 4.95 -1.04
CA CYS A 308 4.25 6.40 -1.18
C CYS A 308 3.21 7.08 -2.08
N GLY A 309 2.17 6.37 -2.50
CA GLY A 309 1.07 6.90 -3.30
C GLY A 309 1.45 7.25 -4.74
N GLN A 310 2.54 6.66 -5.27
CA GLN A 310 2.98 6.80 -6.66
C GLN A 310 2.33 5.70 -7.52
N PHE A 311 1.00 5.70 -7.59
CA PHE A 311 0.20 4.59 -8.14
C PHE A 311 0.49 4.31 -9.61
N GLU A 312 0.55 5.33 -10.46
CA GLU A 312 0.81 5.18 -11.90
C GLU A 312 2.19 4.58 -12.14
N ARG A 313 3.19 5.02 -11.38
CA ARG A 313 4.56 4.50 -11.46
C ARG A 313 4.64 3.07 -10.94
N ALA A 314 3.92 2.74 -9.86
CA ALA A 314 3.91 1.41 -9.29
C ALA A 314 3.37 0.37 -10.28
N VAL A 315 2.23 0.68 -10.93
CA VAL A 315 1.67 -0.21 -11.94
C VAL A 315 2.60 -0.33 -13.15
N ALA A 316 3.20 0.77 -13.58
CA ALA A 316 4.18 0.73 -14.67
C ALA A 316 5.39 -0.15 -14.33
N ALA A 317 5.89 -0.07 -13.09
CA ALA A 317 6.99 -0.93 -12.63
C ALA A 317 6.60 -2.42 -12.63
N LEU A 318 5.39 -2.78 -12.20
CA LEU A 318 4.89 -4.16 -12.31
C LEU A 318 4.75 -4.60 -13.78
N TRP A 319 4.30 -3.70 -14.66
CA TRP A 319 4.10 -4.01 -16.08
C TRP A 319 5.40 -4.25 -16.85
N GLU A 320 6.53 -3.72 -16.38
CA GLU A 320 7.84 -3.92 -17.03
C GLU A 320 8.35 -5.37 -16.91
N HIS A 321 7.83 -6.14 -15.96
CA HIS A 321 8.23 -7.52 -15.70
C HIS A 321 7.13 -8.51 -16.12
N PRO A 322 7.40 -9.46 -17.05
CA PRO A 322 6.39 -10.41 -17.53
C PRO A 322 5.75 -11.27 -16.42
N GLU A 323 6.51 -11.58 -15.37
CA GLU A 323 6.02 -12.33 -14.21
C GLU A 323 4.99 -11.58 -13.36
N THR A 324 4.90 -10.26 -13.50
CA THR A 324 3.94 -9.41 -12.77
C THR A 324 2.96 -8.67 -13.69
N GLU A 325 2.88 -9.06 -14.97
CA GLU A 325 2.02 -8.41 -15.97
C GLU A 325 0.53 -8.50 -15.58
N ILE A 326 0.11 -9.66 -15.06
CA ILE A 326 -1.27 -9.93 -14.66
C ILE A 326 -1.64 -9.05 -13.46
N GLU A 327 -0.75 -8.98 -12.48
CA GLU A 327 -0.86 -8.19 -11.27
C GLU A 327 -0.95 -6.71 -11.61
N ALA A 328 -0.13 -6.22 -12.55
CA ALA A 328 -0.17 -4.85 -13.02
C ALA A 328 -1.56 -4.48 -13.58
N VAL A 329 -2.15 -5.35 -14.41
CA VAL A 329 -3.48 -5.11 -15.01
C VAL A 329 -4.56 -5.03 -13.93
N HIS A 330 -4.61 -6.01 -13.03
CA HIS A 330 -5.63 -6.06 -11.99
C HIS A 330 -5.46 -4.93 -10.97
N MET A 331 -4.22 -4.58 -10.61
CA MET A 331 -3.91 -3.42 -9.78
C MET A 331 -4.39 -2.12 -10.43
N ALA A 332 -4.16 -1.94 -11.74
CA ALA A 332 -4.63 -0.76 -12.47
C ALA A 332 -6.16 -0.63 -12.43
N ILE A 333 -6.88 -1.74 -12.62
CA ILE A 333 -8.35 -1.78 -12.56
C ILE A 333 -8.83 -1.40 -11.15
N ALA A 334 -8.21 -1.96 -10.12
CA ALA A 334 -8.59 -1.72 -8.73
C ALA A 334 -8.33 -0.24 -8.35
N LEU A 335 -7.18 0.31 -8.72
CA LEU A 335 -6.85 1.74 -8.56
C LEU A 335 -7.85 2.64 -9.30
N ALA A 336 -8.21 2.29 -10.55
CA ALA A 336 -9.18 3.04 -11.32
C ALA A 336 -10.59 3.00 -10.69
N TYR A 337 -11.00 1.85 -10.15
CA TYR A 337 -12.29 1.67 -9.48
C TYR A 337 -12.44 2.60 -8.25
N HIS A 338 -11.37 2.76 -7.47
CA HIS A 338 -11.35 3.68 -6.33
C HIS A 338 -11.08 5.14 -6.71
N GLY A 339 -10.75 5.44 -7.96
CA GLY A 339 -10.42 6.80 -8.41
C GLY A 339 -9.01 7.25 -8.03
N LEU A 340 -8.10 6.30 -7.80
CA LEU A 340 -6.70 6.53 -7.46
C LEU A 340 -5.78 6.67 -8.67
N LEU A 341 -6.24 6.26 -9.84
CA LEU A 341 -5.45 6.24 -11.06
C LEU A 341 -5.74 7.46 -11.94
N ARG A 342 -4.70 8.24 -12.25
CA ARG A 342 -4.74 9.28 -13.28
C ARG A 342 -4.49 8.67 -14.66
N VAL A 343 -5.33 9.03 -15.64
CA VAL A 343 -5.16 8.61 -17.03
C VAL A 343 -4.76 9.81 -17.90
N PRO A 344 -3.88 9.61 -18.91
CA PRO A 344 -3.46 10.69 -19.80
C PRO A 344 -4.56 11.04 -20.80
N SER A 345 -4.44 12.22 -21.40
CA SER A 345 -5.20 12.53 -22.62
C SER A 345 -4.75 11.61 -23.77
N ARG A 346 -5.59 11.49 -24.80
CA ARG A 346 -5.27 10.74 -26.02
C ARG A 346 -3.99 11.27 -26.69
N ALA A 347 -3.75 12.58 -26.64
CA ALA A 347 -2.56 13.21 -27.22
C ALA A 347 -1.26 12.87 -26.46
N GLU A 348 -1.36 12.57 -25.17
CA GLU A 348 -0.22 12.23 -24.30
C GLU A 348 -0.03 10.72 -24.13
N THR A 349 -0.86 9.91 -24.79
CA THR A 349 -0.76 8.46 -24.77
C THR A 349 0.33 8.01 -25.74
N SER A 350 1.19 7.09 -25.27
CA SER A 350 2.26 6.48 -26.07
C SER A 350 1.90 5.05 -26.46
N ASP A 351 2.22 4.68 -27.70
CA ASP A 351 2.09 3.29 -28.15
C ASP A 351 3.16 2.36 -27.58
N MET A 352 4.23 2.91 -26.98
CA MET A 352 5.38 2.15 -26.47
C MET A 352 5.25 1.82 -24.99
N THR A 353 4.89 2.81 -24.16
CA THR A 353 4.82 2.67 -22.71
C THR A 353 3.46 3.13 -22.20
N PRO A 354 2.81 2.39 -21.27
CA PRO A 354 1.54 2.83 -20.69
C PRO A 354 1.71 4.05 -19.76
N LEU A 355 2.91 4.29 -19.22
CA LEU A 355 3.21 5.43 -18.36
C LEU A 355 3.53 6.69 -19.18
N SER A 356 2.93 7.81 -18.80
CA SER A 356 3.20 9.16 -19.33
C SER A 356 3.76 10.06 -18.23
N LEU A 357 4.87 10.73 -18.54
CA LEU A 357 5.64 11.60 -17.64
C LEU A 357 5.86 12.97 -18.28
N SER A 358 4.77 13.67 -18.61
CA SER A 358 4.82 15.02 -19.19
C SER A 358 5.51 16.01 -18.23
N PRO A 359 6.48 16.83 -18.70
CA PRO A 359 7.13 17.84 -17.87
C PRO A 359 6.11 18.83 -17.28
N GLY A 360 6.10 18.97 -15.95
CA GLY A 360 5.18 19.88 -15.26
C GLY A 360 3.77 19.33 -15.03
N ALA A 361 3.49 18.10 -15.47
CA ALA A 361 2.27 17.38 -15.12
C ALA A 361 2.60 16.20 -14.19
N PRO A 362 1.67 15.83 -13.30
CA PRO A 362 1.81 14.61 -12.51
C PRO A 362 1.76 13.36 -13.42
N PRO A 363 2.35 12.23 -12.98
CA PRO A 363 2.33 10.98 -13.72
C PRO A 363 0.91 10.54 -14.09
N ALA A 364 0.76 9.95 -15.27
CA ALA A 364 -0.51 9.40 -15.73
C ALA A 364 -0.28 8.02 -16.38
N LEU A 365 -1.22 7.10 -16.21
CA LEU A 365 -1.13 5.74 -16.72
C LEU A 365 -2.29 5.46 -17.71
N SER A 366 -1.95 5.00 -18.91
CA SER A 366 -2.93 4.61 -19.92
C SER A 366 -3.54 3.25 -19.60
N LEU A 367 -4.65 3.26 -18.86
CA LEU A 367 -5.43 2.07 -18.53
C LEU A 367 -5.88 1.32 -19.80
N SER A 368 -6.35 2.05 -20.81
CA SER A 368 -6.77 1.47 -22.09
C SER A 368 -5.66 0.72 -22.82
N THR A 369 -4.42 1.22 -22.78
CA THR A 369 -3.25 0.55 -23.36
C THR A 369 -2.92 -0.74 -22.63
N LEU A 370 -2.93 -0.72 -21.29
CA LEU A 370 -2.70 -1.92 -20.46
C LEU A 370 -3.74 -2.99 -20.77
N ILE A 371 -5.02 -2.61 -20.68
CA ILE A 371 -6.14 -3.51 -20.94
C ILE A 371 -6.05 -4.10 -22.34
N TRP A 372 -5.84 -3.28 -23.37
CA TRP A 372 -5.78 -3.78 -24.73
C TRP A 372 -4.61 -4.75 -24.97
N ARG A 373 -3.42 -4.44 -24.43
CA ARG A 373 -2.23 -5.31 -24.56
C ARG A 373 -2.45 -6.67 -23.91
N TYR A 374 -3.09 -6.68 -22.74
CA TYR A 374 -3.44 -7.89 -22.03
C TYR A 374 -4.48 -8.72 -22.80
N VAL A 375 -5.64 -8.14 -23.15
CA VAL A 375 -6.73 -8.90 -23.79
C VAL A 375 -6.40 -9.34 -25.22
N ARG A 376 -5.53 -8.61 -25.93
CA ARG A 376 -5.11 -8.96 -27.30
C ARG A 376 -4.55 -10.39 -27.39
N GLN A 377 -3.98 -10.90 -26.30
CA GLN A 377 -3.40 -12.24 -26.25
C GLN A 377 -4.46 -13.35 -26.39
N PHE A 378 -5.71 -13.11 -25.97
CA PHE A 378 -6.77 -14.11 -25.94
C PHE A 378 -8.07 -13.68 -26.63
N VAL A 379 -8.21 -12.43 -27.09
CA VAL A 379 -9.44 -11.87 -27.70
C VAL A 379 -10.02 -12.71 -28.85
N ARG A 380 -9.18 -13.42 -29.61
CA ARG A 380 -9.64 -14.29 -30.71
C ARG A 380 -10.23 -15.62 -30.22
N MET A 381 -9.81 -16.06 -29.03
CA MET A 381 -10.28 -17.30 -28.40
C MET A 381 -11.51 -17.01 -27.54
N ASP A 382 -11.50 -15.87 -26.83
CA ASP A 382 -12.57 -15.47 -25.93
C ASP A 382 -12.80 -13.96 -26.00
N ALA A 383 -13.64 -13.57 -26.96
CA ALA A 383 -13.99 -12.17 -27.17
C ALA A 383 -14.91 -11.62 -26.06
N LYS A 384 -15.67 -12.49 -25.40
CA LYS A 384 -16.57 -12.13 -24.31
C LYS A 384 -15.79 -11.73 -23.07
N GLU A 385 -14.81 -12.53 -22.66
CA GLU A 385 -13.96 -12.20 -21.53
C GLU A 385 -13.13 -10.94 -21.84
N ALA A 386 -12.59 -10.82 -23.06
CA ALA A 386 -11.87 -9.60 -23.47
C ALA A 386 -12.74 -8.33 -23.35
N LEU A 387 -14.03 -8.44 -23.65
CA LEU A 387 -14.97 -7.34 -23.54
C LEU A 387 -15.19 -6.90 -22.08
N GLN A 388 -15.20 -7.83 -21.12
CA GLN A 388 -15.34 -7.50 -19.70
C GLN A 388 -14.20 -6.59 -19.20
N TYR A 389 -12.96 -6.86 -19.62
CA TYR A 389 -11.83 -5.99 -19.31
C TYR A 389 -11.97 -4.62 -19.99
N VAL A 390 -12.47 -4.55 -21.24
CA VAL A 390 -12.67 -3.25 -21.91
C VAL A 390 -13.71 -2.39 -21.20
N TYR A 391 -14.70 -2.99 -20.53
CA TYR A 391 -15.64 -2.22 -19.70
C TYR A 391 -14.96 -1.44 -18.58
N THR A 392 -13.80 -1.89 -18.08
CA THR A 392 -13.11 -1.19 -16.99
C THR A 392 -12.45 0.11 -17.46
N VAL A 393 -12.26 0.33 -18.77
CA VAL A 393 -11.69 1.58 -19.30
C VAL A 393 -12.59 2.79 -18.98
N THR A 394 -13.90 2.59 -18.90
CA THR A 394 -14.85 3.66 -18.54
C THR A 394 -14.89 3.94 -17.04
N LEU A 395 -14.15 3.18 -16.21
CA LEU A 395 -13.91 3.53 -14.81
C LEU A 395 -13.19 4.85 -14.65
N SER A 396 -12.62 5.44 -15.71
CA SER A 396 -12.01 6.76 -15.71
C SER A 396 -12.86 7.85 -16.42
N ALA A 397 -14.14 7.60 -16.70
CA ALA A 397 -15.02 8.51 -17.44
C ALA A 397 -15.32 9.87 -16.76
N ASP A 398 -15.12 10.02 -15.45
CA ASP A 398 -15.25 11.32 -14.74
C ASP A 398 -13.93 12.05 -14.50
N GLN A 399 -12.87 11.67 -15.23
CA GLN A 399 -11.66 12.49 -15.31
C GLN A 399 -11.98 13.86 -15.96
N PRO A 400 -11.51 14.98 -15.39
CA PRO A 400 -11.84 16.33 -15.85
C PRO A 400 -11.14 16.69 -17.16
N GLY A 401 -11.46 17.85 -17.73
CA GLY A 401 -10.74 18.41 -18.88
C GLY A 401 -10.97 17.68 -20.21
N GLY A 402 -12.09 16.96 -20.35
CA GLY A 402 -12.42 16.19 -21.56
C GLY A 402 -11.77 14.80 -21.62
N ILE A 403 -10.77 14.53 -20.76
CA ILE A 403 -10.06 13.25 -20.70
C ILE A 403 -11.04 12.09 -20.45
N GLY A 404 -12.01 12.27 -19.55
CA GLY A 404 -13.01 11.24 -19.26
C GLY A 404 -13.84 10.85 -20.48
N GLN A 405 -14.23 11.84 -21.31
CA GLN A 405 -14.95 11.58 -22.55
C GLN A 405 -14.06 10.85 -23.57
N GLU A 406 -12.78 11.22 -23.67
CA GLU A 406 -11.83 10.52 -24.54
C GLU A 406 -11.68 9.04 -24.12
N GLN A 407 -11.67 8.72 -22.82
CA GLN A 407 -11.61 7.33 -22.35
C GLN A 407 -12.85 6.53 -22.75
N VAL A 408 -14.04 7.14 -22.71
CA VAL A 408 -15.28 6.50 -23.17
C VAL A 408 -15.21 6.22 -24.68
N GLU A 409 -14.74 7.19 -25.47
CA GLU A 409 -14.57 7.01 -26.92
C GLU A 409 -13.53 5.93 -27.25
N ILE A 410 -12.42 5.87 -26.50
CA ILE A 410 -11.42 4.79 -26.62
C ILE A 410 -12.04 3.44 -26.29
N ALA A 411 -12.84 3.33 -25.23
CA ALA A 411 -13.53 2.09 -24.90
C ALA A 411 -14.43 1.63 -26.06
N TRP A 412 -15.16 2.55 -26.70
CA TRP A 412 -15.98 2.23 -27.88
C TRP A 412 -15.14 1.79 -29.08
N ASP A 413 -13.99 2.42 -29.31
CA ASP A 413 -13.04 2.01 -30.35
C ASP A 413 -12.51 0.58 -30.11
N LEU A 414 -12.20 0.24 -28.85
CA LEU A 414 -11.77 -1.10 -28.45
C LEU A 414 -12.89 -2.14 -28.61
N VAL A 415 -14.12 -1.82 -28.22
CA VAL A 415 -15.29 -2.69 -28.44
C VAL A 415 -15.46 -2.97 -29.93
N ARG A 416 -15.42 -1.93 -30.78
CA ARG A 416 -15.47 -2.09 -32.25
C ARG A 416 -14.36 -3.01 -32.76
N ARG A 417 -13.14 -2.88 -32.22
CA ARG A 417 -12.02 -3.75 -32.58
C ARG A 417 -12.25 -5.21 -32.17
N ILE A 418 -12.83 -5.46 -31.01
CA ILE A 418 -13.20 -6.83 -30.56
C ILE A 418 -14.23 -7.44 -31.50
N ILE A 419 -15.30 -6.71 -31.85
CA ILE A 419 -16.34 -7.18 -32.77
C ILE A 419 -15.72 -7.61 -34.12
N VAL A 420 -14.80 -6.80 -34.66
CA VAL A 420 -14.12 -7.11 -35.92
C VAL A 420 -13.25 -8.37 -35.79
N LEU A 421 -12.57 -8.55 -34.66
CA LEU A 421 -11.68 -9.70 -34.44
C LEU A 421 -12.42 -11.01 -34.16
N ALA A 422 -13.66 -10.96 -33.66
CA ALA A 422 -14.47 -12.15 -33.37
C ALA A 422 -14.83 -12.94 -34.65
N ASN A 423 -14.82 -12.28 -35.82
CA ASN A 423 -15.25 -12.79 -37.12
C ASN A 423 -16.71 -13.30 -37.13
N PRO A 424 -17.39 -13.32 -38.30
CA PRO A 424 -18.76 -13.82 -38.37
C PRO A 424 -18.87 -15.28 -37.86
N GLY A 425 -19.80 -15.54 -36.94
CA GLY A 425 -20.01 -16.85 -36.35
C GLY A 425 -20.63 -16.77 -34.95
N PRO A 426 -20.67 -17.90 -34.20
CA PRO A 426 -21.32 -17.97 -32.90
C PRO A 426 -20.79 -16.97 -31.87
N ALA A 427 -19.47 -16.71 -31.89
CA ALA A 427 -18.85 -15.72 -31.02
C ALA A 427 -19.29 -14.29 -31.34
N TRP A 428 -19.52 -13.97 -32.62
CA TRP A 428 -20.04 -12.66 -33.02
C TRP A 428 -21.50 -12.50 -32.60
N ASP A 429 -22.32 -13.55 -32.82
CA ASP A 429 -23.73 -13.57 -32.40
C ASP A 429 -23.87 -13.39 -30.88
N GLU A 430 -22.97 -13.97 -30.09
CA GLU A 430 -22.96 -13.80 -28.63
C GLU A 430 -22.63 -12.34 -28.23
N LEU A 431 -21.72 -11.67 -28.93
CA LEU A 431 -21.33 -10.29 -28.62
C LEU A 431 -22.44 -9.28 -28.94
N VAL A 432 -22.99 -9.34 -30.14
CA VAL A 432 -23.92 -8.31 -30.67
C VAL A 432 -25.39 -8.67 -30.51
N GLY A 433 -25.70 -9.96 -30.36
CA GLY A 433 -27.07 -10.46 -30.35
C GLY A 433 -27.59 -10.76 -31.75
N GLY A 434 -28.80 -11.30 -31.80
CA GLY A 434 -29.39 -11.72 -33.07
C GLY A 434 -30.84 -12.15 -32.93
N PHE A 435 -31.29 -12.96 -33.89
CA PHE A 435 -32.63 -13.53 -33.90
C PHE A 435 -32.56 -15.05 -33.80
N ARG A 436 -33.40 -15.62 -32.94
CA ARG A 436 -33.62 -17.06 -32.88
C ARG A 436 -34.44 -17.52 -34.08
N ALA A 437 -34.49 -18.83 -34.30
CA ALA A 437 -35.27 -19.44 -35.39
C ALA A 437 -36.78 -19.15 -35.30
N ASP A 438 -37.29 -18.81 -34.12
CA ASP A 438 -38.67 -18.39 -33.87
C ASP A 438 -38.92 -16.89 -34.13
N GLY A 439 -37.92 -16.14 -34.57
CA GLY A 439 -37.99 -14.70 -34.81
C GLY A 439 -37.84 -13.82 -33.56
N THR A 440 -37.65 -14.40 -32.37
CA THR A 440 -37.41 -13.62 -31.16
C THR A 440 -35.98 -13.07 -31.13
N ARG A 441 -35.84 -11.78 -30.79
CA ARG A 441 -34.52 -11.16 -30.59
C ARG A 441 -33.89 -11.66 -29.29
N PHE A 442 -32.59 -11.87 -29.29
CA PHE A 442 -31.80 -12.00 -28.07
C PHE A 442 -30.72 -10.92 -28.03
N SER A 443 -30.52 -10.34 -26.86
CA SER A 443 -29.54 -9.27 -26.63
C SER A 443 -28.15 -9.87 -26.45
N GLY A 444 -27.17 -9.36 -27.20
CA GLY A 444 -25.77 -9.75 -27.04
C GLY A 444 -25.15 -9.18 -25.77
N VAL A 445 -23.96 -9.65 -25.44
CA VAL A 445 -23.22 -9.20 -24.24
C VAL A 445 -22.94 -7.69 -24.25
N ILE A 446 -22.73 -7.08 -25.43
CA ILE A 446 -22.51 -5.63 -25.54
C ILE A 446 -23.73 -4.84 -25.09
N GLU A 447 -24.93 -5.28 -25.49
CA GLU A 447 -26.19 -4.64 -25.10
C GLU A 447 -26.44 -4.79 -23.59
N GLN A 448 -26.10 -5.95 -23.01
CA GLN A 448 -26.17 -6.18 -21.57
C GLN A 448 -25.21 -5.25 -20.79
N GLY A 449 -24.02 -4.98 -21.33
CA GLY A 449 -23.01 -4.09 -20.75
C GLY A 449 -23.13 -2.61 -21.16
N ALA A 450 -24.20 -2.19 -21.84
CA ALA A 450 -24.31 -0.84 -22.41
C ALA A 450 -24.15 0.29 -21.38
N ALA A 451 -24.69 0.09 -20.17
CA ALA A 451 -24.57 1.04 -19.06
C ALA A 451 -23.11 1.24 -18.62
N LEU A 452 -22.30 0.17 -18.63
CA LEU A 452 -20.87 0.23 -18.31
C LEU A 452 -20.10 0.98 -19.40
N LEU A 453 -20.52 0.86 -20.66
CA LEU A 453 -19.96 1.60 -21.79
C LEU A 453 -20.43 3.07 -21.87
N LYS A 454 -21.27 3.53 -20.93
CA LYS A 454 -21.87 4.88 -20.97
C LYS A 454 -22.64 5.14 -22.27
N LEU A 455 -23.15 4.09 -22.91
CA LEU A 455 -24.03 4.21 -24.06
C LEU A 455 -25.41 4.67 -23.55
N GLN A 456 -25.93 5.75 -24.12
CA GLN A 456 -27.31 6.16 -23.87
C GLN A 456 -28.23 5.33 -24.77
N ASP A 457 -29.39 4.93 -24.24
CA ASP A 457 -30.42 4.33 -25.07
C ASP A 457 -30.80 5.30 -26.18
N ALA A 458 -30.57 4.89 -27.42
CA ALA A 458 -31.16 5.56 -28.57
C ALA A 458 -32.67 5.30 -28.53
N ARG A 459 -33.42 6.24 -27.93
CA ARG A 459 -34.88 6.26 -27.97
C ARG A 459 -35.38 6.58 -29.37
#